data_AF-A0A926QNB4-F1
#
_entry.id   AF-A0A926QNB4-F1
#
_cell.length_a   1.000
_cell.length_b   1.000
_cell.length_c   1.000
_cell.angle_alpha   90.00
_cell.angle_beta   90.00
_cell.angle_gamma   90.00
#
_symmetry.space_group_name_H-M   'P 1'
#
loop_
_entity.id
_entity.type
_entity.pdbx_description
1 polymer ?
#
loop_
_entity_poly.entity_id
_entity_poly.type
_entity_poly.pdbx_seq_one_letter_code
_entity_poly.pdbx_strand_id
1 'polypeptide(L)' 'MEEISVDIEGFEGLYVITASGRIYSKNKKDYKRLYENPYGFKHVHLFKNGKKYLFLTFDLWEKAFPHLLRTDYKGM' A
#
# COMPACT_ATOMS: atom_id res chain seq x y z
N MET A 1 -17.34 4.64 9.32
CA MET A 1 -16.06 5.29 9.63
C MET A 1 -15.28 5.38 8.33
N GLU A 2 -14.97 6.59 7.88
CA GLU A 2 -14.09 6.80 6.72
C GLU A 2 -12.67 6.40 7.12
N GLU A 3 -12.10 5.46 6.37
CA GLU A 3 -10.72 5.03 6.59
C GLU A 3 -9.78 6.08 5.97
N ILE A 4 -8.83 6.59 6.76
CA ILE A 4 -7.85 7.57 6.26
C ILE A 4 -6.98 6.88 5.20
N SER A 5 -6.81 7.53 4.05
CA SER A 5 -5.93 7.08 2.97
C SER A 5 -5.10 8.22 2.42
N VAL A 6 -3.88 7.90 2.01
CA VAL A 6 -2.89 8.86 1.50
C VAL A 6 -2.29 8.30 0.21
N ASP A 7 -1.92 9.18 -0.73
CA ASP A 7 -1.19 8.79 -1.93
C ASP A 7 0.17 8.16 -1.59
N ILE A 8 0.52 7.10 -2.31
CA ILE A 8 1.81 6.44 -2.12
C ILE A 8 2.91 7.31 -2.76
N GLU A 9 3.94 7.64 -1.98
CA GLU A 9 5.08 8.43 -2.44
C GLU A 9 5.72 7.78 -3.69
N GLY A 10 5.96 8.59 -4.72
CA GLY A 10 6.46 8.16 -6.02
C GLY A 10 5.39 7.50 -6.91
N PHE A 11 4.15 7.38 -6.46
CA PHE A 11 3.00 6.82 -7.19
C PHE A 11 1.73 7.69 -7.05
N GLU A 12 1.93 8.98 -6.84
CA GLU A 12 0.87 9.96 -6.62
C GLU A 12 -0.14 9.95 -7.77
N GLY A 13 -1.43 9.94 -7.42
CA GLY A 13 -2.53 9.88 -8.38
C GLY A 13 -2.79 8.49 -8.96
N LEU A 14 -1.91 7.52 -8.75
CA LEU A 14 -2.08 6.14 -9.25
C LEU A 14 -2.55 5.18 -8.16
N TYR A 15 -1.97 5.30 -6.96
CA TYR A 15 -2.24 4.41 -5.83
C TYR A 15 -2.33 5.19 -4.53
N VAL A 16 -3.26 4.78 -3.68
CA VAL A 16 -3.36 5.25 -2.28
C VAL A 16 -3.22 4.06 -1.35
N ILE A 17 -2.69 4.32 -0.16
CA ILE A 17 -2.60 3.34 0.92
C ILE A 17 -3.44 3.83 2.09
N THR A 18 -4.19 2.91 2.70
CA THR A 18 -5.03 3.22 3.86
C THR A 18 -4.25 3.05 5.16
N ALA A 19 -4.76 3.64 6.24
CA ALA A 19 -4.17 3.51 7.57
C ALA A 19 -4.11 2.05 8.06
N SER A 20 -4.95 1.13 7.57
CA SER A 20 -4.82 -0.31 7.90
C SER A 20 -3.84 -1.09 7.01
N GLY A 21 -3.30 -0.47 5.96
CA GLY A 21 -2.33 -1.08 5.03
C GLY A 21 -2.91 -1.59 3.72
N ARG A 22 -4.17 -1.27 3.38
CA ARG A 22 -4.77 -1.64 2.09
C ARG A 22 -4.30 -0.70 1.01
N ILE A 23 -4.02 -1.23 -0.18
CA ILE A 23 -3.57 -0.42 -1.32
C ILE A 23 -4.67 -0.39 -2.37
N TYR A 24 -5.15 0.81 -2.68
CA TYR A 24 -6.18 1.03 -3.70
C TYR A 24 -5.56 1.61 -4.97
N SER A 25 -5.93 1.05 -6.11
CA SER A 25 -5.54 1.57 -7.42
C SER A 25 -6.61 2.52 -7.94
N LYS A 26 -6.28 3.81 -8.07
CA LYS A 26 -7.18 4.84 -8.60
C LYS A 26 -7.61 4.54 -10.04
N ASN A 27 -6.68 4.04 -10.87
CA ASN A 27 -6.96 3.68 -12.26
C ASN A 27 -7.93 2.50 -12.36
N LYS A 28 -7.66 1.40 -11.66
CA LYS A 28 -8.52 0.20 -11.69
C LYS A 28 -9.77 0.31 -10.83
N LYS A 29 -9.85 1.34 -9.99
CA LYS A 29 -10.89 1.55 -8.97
C LYS A 29 -11.08 0.36 -8.03
N ASP A 30 -9.98 -0.33 -7.70
CA ASP A 30 -10.02 -1.58 -6.92
C ASP A 30 -8.82 -1.72 -5.99
N TYR A 31 -8.99 -2.51 -4.93
CA TYR A 31 -7.93 -2.84 -3.99
C TYR A 31 -6.98 -3.89 -4.58
N LYS A 32 -5.68 -3.65 -4.41
CA LYS A 32 -4.62 -4.53 -4.90
C LYS A 32 -4.54 -5.74 -4.00
N ARG A 33 -4.62 -6.93 -4.60
CA ARG A 33 -4.28 -8.18 -3.91
C ARG A 33 -2.82 -8.16 -3.46
N LEU A 34 -2.63 -8.39 -2.17
CA LEU A 34 -1.31 -8.54 -1.57
C LEU A 34 -0.82 -10.00 -1.74
N TYR A 35 0.49 -10.15 -1.91
CA TYR A 35 1.14 -11.46 -1.95
C TYR A 35 1.92 -11.66 -0.65
N GLU A 36 1.60 -12.72 0.08
CA GLU A 36 2.32 -13.08 1.29
C GLU A 36 3.43 -14.08 0.96
N ASN A 37 4.63 -13.85 1.50
CA ASN A 37 5.73 -14.80 1.40
C ASN A 37 5.69 -15.83 2.55
N PRO A 38 6.49 -16.91 2.50
CA PRO A 38 6.52 -17.94 3.55
C PRO A 38 6.91 -17.44 4.96
N TYR A 39 7.43 -16.22 5.06
CA TYR A 39 7.83 -15.58 6.31
C TYR A 39 6.78 -14.58 6.83
N GLY A 40 5.61 -14.49 6.17
CA GLY A 40 4.50 -13.61 6.57
C GLY A 40 4.60 -12.16 6.06
N PHE A 41 5.61 -11.82 5.24
CA PHE A 41 5.74 -10.48 4.68
C PHE A 41 4.86 -10.31 3.44
N LYS A 42 4.07 -9.23 3.43
CA LYS A 42 3.15 -8.90 2.35
C LYS A 42 3.77 -7.92 1.37
N HIS A 43 3.71 -8.30 0.10
CA HIS A 43 4.24 -7.53 -1.02
C HIS A 43 3.15 -7.13 -1.99
N VAL A 44 3.39 -6.04 -2.73
CA VAL A 44 2.50 -5.55 -3.77
C VAL A 44 3.30 -5.21 -5.03
N HIS A 45 2.68 -5.45 -6.18
CA HIS A 45 3.21 -4.96 -7.45
C HIS A 45 2.53 -3.65 -7.85
N LEU A 46 3.29 -2.57 -7.91
CA LEU A 46 2.84 -1.27 -8.42
C LEU A 46 3.37 -1.04 -9.84
N PHE A 47 2.57 -0.38 -10.66
CA PHE A 47 2.93 -0.07 -12.04
C PHE A 47 2.98 1.43 -12.25
N LYS A 48 4.08 1.93 -12.80
CA LYS A 48 4.22 3.35 -13.19
C LYS A 48 4.99 3.42 -14.50
N ASN A 49 4.47 4.17 -15.46
CA ASN A 49 5.09 4.40 -16.78
C ASN A 49 5.50 3.10 -17.50
N GLY A 50 4.61 2.11 -17.50
CA GLY A 50 4.85 0.80 -18.14
C GLY A 50 5.83 -0.12 -17.40
N LYS A 51 6.45 0.33 -16.30
CA LYS A 51 7.35 -0.48 -15.47
C LYS A 51 6.63 -1.03 -14.24
N LYS A 52 7.00 -2.25 -13.86
CA LYS A 52 6.48 -2.97 -12.68
C LYS A 52 7.50 -2.94 -11.56
N TYR A 53 7.08 -2.60 -10.36
CA TYR A 53 7.91 -2.53 -9.17
C TYR A 53 7.28 -3.39 -8.07
N LEU A 54 8.10 -4.14 -7.34
CA LEU A 54 7.68 -4.94 -6.19
C LEU A 54 8.09 -4.20 -4.92
N PHE A 55 7.15 -4.02 -4.00
CA PHE A 55 7.38 -3.37 -2.73
C PHE A 55 6.84 -4.21 -1.58
N LEU A 56 7.51 -4.12 -0.44
CA LEU A 56 6.93 -4.46 0.85
C LEU A 56 5.83 -3.45 1.17
N THR A 57 4.65 -3.96 1.49
CA THR A 57 3.48 -3.13 1.80
C THR A 57 3.66 -2.35 3.10
N PHE A 58 4.37 -2.94 4.06
CA PHE A 58 4.74 -2.28 5.32
C PHE A 58 5.63 -1.05 5.08
N ASP A 59 6.66 -1.15 4.23
CA ASP A 59 7.55 -0.03 3.93
C ASP A 59 6.80 1.14 3.27
N LEU A 60 5.85 0.84 2.37
CA LEU A 60 5.00 1.86 1.77
C LEU A 60 4.09 2.53 2.81
N TRP A 61 3.59 1.75 3.76
CA TRP A 61 2.72 2.22 4.83
C TRP A 61 3.47 3.07 5.86
N GLU A 62 4.67 2.64 6.29
CA GLU A 62 5.49 3.37 7.27
C GLU A 62 5.89 4.75 6.74
N LYS A 63 6.16 4.87 5.44
CA LYS A 63 6.41 6.16 4.78
C LYS A 63 5.18 7.06 4.70
N ALA A 64 4.01 6.47 4.41
CA ALA A 64 2.76 7.23 4.30
C ALA A 64 2.23 7.68 5.67
N PHE A 65 2.50 6.90 6.72
CA PHE A 65 2.00 7.11 8.07
C PHE A 65 3.11 7.01 9.13
N PRO A 66 4.13 7.89 9.09
CA PRO A 66 5.26 7.83 10.02
C PRO A 66 4.88 8.12 11.47
N HIS A 67 3.68 8.69 11.69
CA HIS A 67 3.15 9.02 13.01
C HIS A 67 2.24 7.94 13.61
N LEU A 68 1.87 6.91 12.83
CA LEU A 68 1.03 5.81 13.32
C LEU A 68 1.89 4.73 13.98
N LEU A 69 1.29 4.00 14.91
CA LEU A 69 1.97 2.89 15.57
C LEU A 69 1.97 1.68 14.65
N ARG A 70 3.03 0.88 14.68
CA ARG A 70 3.12 -0.34 13.86
C ARG A 70 1.97 -1.32 14.09
N THR A 71 1.32 -1.27 15.25
CA THR A 71 0.12 -2.06 15.58
C THR A 71 -1.13 -1.63 14.80
N ASP A 72 -1.15 -0.42 14.25
CA ASP A 72 -2.24 0.07 13.39
C ASP A 72 -2.20 -0.59 12.01
N TYR A 73 -1.01 -1.00 11.56
CA TYR A 73 -0.84 -1.74 10.33
C TYR A 73 -1.37 -3.18 10.48
N LYS A 74 -2.43 -3.50 9.71
CA LYS A 74 -3.06 -4.84 9.71
C LYS A 74 -2.65 -5.68 8.52
N GLY A 75 -2.05 -5.05 7.50
CA GLY A 75 -1.63 -5.67 6.26
C GLY A 75 -2.75 -6.42 5.53
N MET A 76 -4.01 -6.02 5.68
CA MET A 76 -5.16 -6.78 5.14
C MET A 76 -5.20 -6.80 3.62
#